data_AF-A0AAD3A2U6-F1
#
_entry.id   AF-A0AAD3A2U6-F1
#
_cell.length_a   1.000
_cell.length_b   1.000
_cell.length_c   1.000
_cell.angle_alpha   90.00
_cell.angle_beta   90.00
_cell.angle_gamma   90.00
#
_symmetry.space_group_name_H-M   'P 1'
#
loop_
_entity.id
_entity.type
_entity.pdbx_description
1 polymer ?
#
loop_
_entity_poly.entity_id
_entity_poly.type
_entity_poly.pdbx_seq_one_letter_code
_entity_poly.pdbx_strand_id
1 'polypeptide(L)'
;MKVVNNEGSRGQKQDLKTKLFHILVGSVPLPVYVCLALLILLAGFLQKLPVNMLGGFAVILTMGWFLGTIGASIPGFKNFGGPAILSLLVPSILVFFNLINKNVLESTNMLMKQANFLYFYIACLVSGSILGMNRKMLIQGLLRMIFPMLLGMVCAMMVGTFVGVILGLEWRHTLFYIVTSVLAGGIGEGILPLSLGYSSITGVASEQLVAQLIPATIIGNFFAILCTALLNRLGEKKPHLSGQGQLVRLNKGEDMSDIIADHSGPIDVKKMGGGVLTACSLFIFGHLLQQLTGFPGPVLMIIAAAILKYINVIPRETQNGAKQLYKFISGNFTFPLMAGLGLLYIPLKDVVATLSIQYFIVVISVVFTVISVGFFVSRFLNMNPVEAGIISACQSGMGGTGDVAILSTADRMNLMPFAQVATRLGGAITVITMTAILRMLF
;
A
#
# COMPACT_ATOMS: atom_id res chain seq x y z
N MET A 1 11.95 55.66 -42.63
CA MET A 1 11.22 54.38 -42.59
C MET A 1 12.22 53.23 -42.67
N LYS A 2 12.56 52.59 -41.54
CA LYS A 2 12.94 51.16 -41.46
C LYS A 2 13.23 50.74 -40.00
N VAL A 3 12.23 50.05 -39.45
CA VAL A 3 12.31 48.85 -38.62
C VAL A 3 13.15 48.92 -37.34
N VAL A 4 12.48 49.34 -36.25
CA VAL A 4 12.65 48.70 -34.94
C VAL A 4 12.02 47.31 -35.04
N ASN A 5 12.77 46.22 -34.83
CA ASN A 5 12.17 44.94 -34.46
C ASN A 5 13.16 43.91 -33.85
N ASN A 6 12.95 43.65 -32.56
CA ASN A 6 12.64 42.31 -32.03
C ASN A 6 13.76 41.26 -31.80
N GLU A 7 14.96 41.63 -31.34
CA GLU A 7 15.97 40.63 -30.91
C GLU A 7 15.97 40.32 -29.40
N GLY A 8 15.47 41.23 -28.55
CA GLY A 8 15.44 41.02 -27.09
C GLY A 8 14.47 39.95 -26.57
N SER A 9 13.47 39.54 -27.38
CA SER A 9 12.45 38.56 -26.96
C SER A 9 12.79 37.09 -27.30
N ARG A 10 13.85 36.85 -28.11
CA ARG A 10 14.27 35.49 -28.50
C ARG A 10 15.20 34.83 -27.47
N GLY A 11 16.11 35.59 -26.85
CA GLY A 11 17.07 35.06 -25.85
C GLY A 11 16.41 34.56 -24.56
N GLN A 12 15.44 35.30 -24.00
CA GLN A 12 14.67 34.84 -22.82
C GLN A 12 13.75 33.65 -23.10
N LYS A 13 13.17 33.58 -24.31
CA LYS A 13 12.33 32.42 -24.72
C LYS A 13 13.15 31.14 -24.87
N GLN A 14 14.43 31.24 -25.22
CA GLN A 14 15.32 30.09 -25.37
C GLN A 14 15.73 29.52 -24.01
N ASP A 15 15.98 30.37 -23.02
CA ASP A 15 16.27 29.96 -21.63
C ASP A 15 15.05 29.32 -20.94
N LEU A 16 13.84 29.86 -21.16
CA LEU A 16 12.60 29.29 -20.61
C LEU A 16 12.24 27.93 -21.24
N LYS A 17 12.38 27.80 -22.57
CA LYS A 17 12.15 26.52 -23.27
C LYS A 17 13.10 25.44 -22.76
N THR A 18 14.39 25.77 -22.60
CA THR A 18 15.40 24.81 -22.11
C THR A 18 15.08 24.36 -20.68
N LYS A 19 14.68 25.28 -19.79
CA LYS A 19 14.23 24.96 -18.42
C LYS A 19 12.99 24.06 -18.38
N LEU A 20 12.02 24.26 -19.27
CA LEU A 20 10.80 23.43 -19.35
C LEU A 20 11.10 21.97 -19.76
N PHE A 21 12.11 21.73 -20.60
CA PHE A 21 12.54 20.38 -20.97
C PHE A 21 13.28 19.64 -19.86
N HIS A 22 13.76 20.33 -18.82
CA HIS A 22 14.41 19.71 -17.67
C HIS A 22 13.45 19.28 -16.55
N ILE A 23 12.21 19.78 -16.54
CA ILE A 23 11.20 19.36 -15.57
C ILE A 23 10.61 18.02 -16.02
N LEU A 24 10.71 17.00 -15.16
CA LEU A 24 10.14 15.68 -15.41
C LEU A 24 8.82 15.51 -14.64
N VAL A 25 7.84 14.89 -15.29
CA VAL A 25 6.60 14.40 -14.66
C VAL A 25 6.59 12.89 -14.79
N GLY A 26 6.82 12.19 -13.69
CA GLY A 26 7.17 10.77 -13.72
C GLY A 26 8.46 10.57 -14.54
N SER A 27 8.37 9.82 -15.64
CA SER A 27 9.53 9.43 -16.46
C SER A 27 9.64 10.21 -17.78
N VAL A 28 8.82 11.26 -17.98
CA VAL A 28 8.80 12.03 -19.24
C VAL A 28 8.99 13.54 -19.01
N PRO A 29 9.58 14.28 -19.96
CA PRO A 29 9.66 15.74 -19.91
C PRO A 29 8.29 16.40 -19.88
N LEU A 30 8.16 17.52 -19.17
CA LEU A 30 6.90 18.23 -18.98
C LEU A 30 6.15 18.55 -20.29
N PRO A 31 6.79 19.05 -21.38
CA PRO A 31 6.08 19.30 -22.63
C PRO A 31 5.46 18.03 -23.24
N VAL A 32 6.17 16.91 -23.17
CA VAL A 32 5.69 15.61 -23.66
C VAL A 32 4.52 15.14 -22.80
N TYR A 33 4.66 15.23 -21.47
CA TYR A 33 3.59 14.91 -20.54
C TYR A 33 2.31 15.68 -20.83
N VAL A 34 2.40 17.01 -21.00
CA VAL A 34 1.23 17.87 -21.26
C VAL A 34 0.51 17.46 -22.54
N CYS A 35 1.24 17.19 -23.63
CA CYS A 35 0.62 16.74 -24.88
C CYS A 35 -0.14 15.41 -24.72
N LEU A 36 0.48 14.42 -24.04
CA LEU A 36 -0.14 13.12 -23.79
C LEU A 36 -1.35 13.24 -22.86
N ALA A 37 -1.21 14.00 -21.78
CA ALA A 37 -2.26 14.23 -20.80
C ALA A 37 -3.47 14.94 -21.43
N LEU A 38 -3.26 15.96 -22.27
CA LEU A 38 -4.35 16.64 -22.97
C LEU A 38 -5.13 15.72 -23.90
N LEU A 39 -4.44 14.83 -24.63
CA LEU A 39 -5.09 13.84 -25.47
C LEU A 39 -5.95 12.87 -24.65
N ILE A 40 -5.43 12.40 -23.52
CA ILE A 40 -6.14 11.48 -22.62
C ILE A 40 -7.33 12.17 -21.95
N LEU A 41 -7.17 13.42 -21.52
CA LEU A 41 -8.24 14.25 -20.96
C LEU A 41 -9.33 14.53 -21.98
N LEU A 42 -8.98 14.85 -23.23
CA LEU A 42 -9.94 15.05 -24.32
C LEU A 42 -10.71 13.76 -24.61
N ALA A 43 -10.02 12.62 -24.71
CA ALA A 43 -10.67 11.33 -24.88
C ALA A 43 -11.61 10.98 -23.72
N GLY A 44 -11.20 11.27 -22.47
CA GLY A 44 -12.02 11.08 -21.28
C GLY A 44 -13.23 12.02 -21.24
N PHE A 45 -13.07 13.29 -21.65
CA PHE A 45 -14.15 14.26 -21.75
C PHE A 45 -15.18 13.84 -22.79
N LEU A 46 -14.73 13.38 -23.96
CA LEU A 46 -15.56 12.85 -25.03
C LEU A 46 -16.13 11.44 -24.74
N GLN A 47 -15.77 10.83 -23.60
CA GLN A 47 -16.12 9.45 -23.21
C GLN A 47 -15.73 8.38 -24.26
N LYS A 48 -14.59 8.59 -24.92
CA LYS A 48 -14.04 7.69 -25.94
C LYS A 48 -12.76 6.99 -25.49
N LEU A 49 -12.46 6.94 -24.19
CA LEU A 49 -11.34 6.13 -23.71
C LEU A 49 -11.68 4.65 -23.90
N PRO A 50 -10.74 3.84 -24.41
CA PRO A 50 -10.95 2.42 -24.55
C PRO A 50 -11.07 1.76 -23.16
N VAL A 51 -12.08 0.92 -22.98
CA VAL A 51 -12.26 0.14 -21.73
C VAL A 51 -11.43 -1.13 -21.82
N ASN A 52 -10.11 -0.95 -21.85
CA ASN A 52 -9.11 -2.01 -21.91
C ASN A 52 -7.81 -1.55 -21.22
N MET A 53 -6.77 -2.39 -21.22
CA MET A 53 -5.60 -2.16 -20.36
C MET A 53 -4.90 -0.85 -20.72
N LEU A 54 -4.89 -0.51 -22.00
CA LEU A 54 -4.30 0.72 -22.49
C LEU A 54 -5.04 1.95 -21.96
N GLY A 55 -6.38 1.94 -22.01
CA GLY A 55 -7.16 3.06 -21.48
C GLY A 55 -7.07 3.19 -19.97
N GLY A 56 -7.10 2.08 -19.24
CA GLY A 56 -6.89 2.09 -17.79
C GLY A 56 -5.51 2.64 -17.41
N PHE A 57 -4.45 2.18 -18.11
CA PHE A 57 -3.09 2.69 -17.89
C PHE A 57 -2.97 4.17 -18.21
N ALA A 58 -3.57 4.62 -19.32
CA ALA A 58 -3.59 6.02 -19.71
C ALA A 58 -4.16 6.91 -18.60
N VAL A 59 -5.27 6.50 -17.98
CA VAL A 59 -5.88 7.25 -16.87
C VAL A 59 -4.95 7.31 -15.65
N ILE A 60 -4.52 6.15 -15.15
CA ILE A 60 -3.79 6.10 -13.88
C ILE A 60 -2.37 6.68 -14.01
N LEU A 61 -1.69 6.48 -15.13
CA LEU A 61 -0.34 7.03 -15.37
C LEU A 61 -0.39 8.55 -15.44
N THR A 62 -1.34 9.09 -16.20
CA THR A 62 -1.52 10.54 -16.34
C THR A 62 -1.75 11.17 -14.98
N MET A 63 -2.75 10.69 -14.24
CA MET A 63 -3.12 11.29 -12.97
C MET A 63 -2.08 11.04 -11.88
N GLY A 64 -1.57 9.82 -11.75
CA GLY A 64 -0.63 9.45 -10.70
C GLY A 64 0.75 10.09 -10.85
N TRP A 65 1.31 10.16 -12.07
CA TRP A 65 2.59 10.86 -12.26
C TRP A 65 2.46 12.36 -11.99
N PHE A 66 1.36 12.98 -12.41
CA PHE A 66 1.12 14.39 -12.14
C PHE A 66 0.99 14.71 -10.65
N LEU A 67 0.08 14.01 -9.97
CA LEU A 67 -0.17 14.22 -8.55
C LEU A 67 1.04 13.83 -7.69
N GLY A 68 1.75 12.77 -8.06
CA GLY A 68 2.99 12.36 -7.42
C GLY A 68 4.09 13.42 -7.55
N THR A 69 4.26 13.99 -8.74
CA THR A 69 5.25 15.05 -9.00
C THR A 69 4.91 16.34 -8.25
N ILE A 70 3.62 16.72 -8.21
CA ILE A 70 3.16 17.85 -7.39
C ILE A 70 3.45 17.59 -5.92
N GLY A 71 3.06 16.42 -5.39
CA GLY A 71 3.29 16.07 -3.99
C GLY A 71 4.76 16.04 -3.59
N ALA A 72 5.65 15.68 -4.51
CA ALA A 72 7.10 15.70 -4.27
C ALA A 72 7.66 17.13 -4.27
N SER A 73 6.98 18.05 -4.95
CA SER A 73 7.42 19.43 -5.14
C SER A 73 6.98 20.37 -4.02
N ILE A 74 5.89 20.07 -3.29
CA ILE A 74 5.39 20.92 -2.19
C ILE A 74 6.33 20.84 -0.97
N PRO A 75 6.99 21.94 -0.56
CA PRO A 75 7.87 21.97 0.60
C PRO A 75 7.13 21.62 1.89
N GLY A 76 7.79 20.90 2.80
CA GLY A 76 7.19 20.40 4.04
C GLY A 76 6.32 19.16 3.81
N PHE A 77 5.31 19.26 2.95
CA PHE A 77 4.35 18.17 2.67
C PHE A 77 5.00 16.94 2.05
N LYS A 78 6.02 17.12 1.20
CA LYS A 78 6.80 15.99 0.64
C LYS A 78 7.39 15.06 1.71
N ASN A 79 7.74 15.59 2.90
CA ASN A 79 8.34 14.81 3.99
C ASN A 79 7.31 13.97 4.77
N PHE A 80 6.02 14.16 4.48
CA PHE A 80 4.90 13.42 5.05
C PHE A 80 4.27 12.48 4.01
N GLY A 81 5.04 12.02 3.03
CA GLY A 81 4.54 11.15 1.95
C GLY A 81 3.60 11.85 0.98
N GLY A 82 3.80 13.15 0.78
CA GLY A 82 2.96 13.98 -0.09
C GLY A 82 2.66 13.41 -1.49
N PRO A 83 3.62 12.81 -2.21
CA PRO A 83 3.37 12.16 -3.49
C PRO A 83 2.28 11.08 -3.43
N ALA A 84 2.38 10.18 -2.45
CA ALA A 84 1.45 9.07 -2.28
C ALA A 84 0.07 9.56 -1.84
N ILE A 85 0.04 10.47 -0.85
CA ILE A 85 -1.20 11.02 -0.29
C ILE A 85 -2.00 11.78 -1.36
N LEU A 86 -1.37 12.66 -2.16
CA LEU A 86 -2.09 13.38 -3.21
C LEU A 86 -2.56 12.44 -4.31
N SER A 87 -1.69 11.51 -4.74
CA SER A 87 -2.05 10.54 -5.76
C SER A 87 -3.22 9.65 -5.34
N LEU A 88 -3.42 9.45 -4.04
CA LEU A 88 -4.52 8.66 -3.49
C LEU A 88 -5.79 9.49 -3.23
N LEU A 89 -5.66 10.62 -2.51
CA LEU A 89 -6.81 11.37 -2.02
C LEU A 89 -7.45 12.26 -3.08
N VAL A 90 -6.66 12.93 -3.93
CA VAL A 90 -7.22 13.83 -4.94
C VAL A 90 -8.17 13.08 -5.88
N PRO A 91 -7.83 11.91 -6.44
CA PRO A 91 -8.75 11.17 -7.30
C PRO A 91 -10.03 10.74 -6.59
N SER A 92 -9.92 10.34 -5.32
CA SER A 92 -11.07 9.98 -4.50
C SER A 92 -12.00 11.18 -4.25
N ILE A 93 -11.43 12.37 -3.99
CA ILE A 93 -12.17 13.63 -3.85
C ILE A 93 -12.86 14.01 -5.17
N LEU A 94 -12.18 13.85 -6.32
CA LEU A 94 -12.80 14.11 -7.62
C LEU A 94 -14.01 13.19 -7.86
N VAL A 95 -13.93 11.92 -7.46
CA VAL A 95 -15.07 10.99 -7.52
C VAL A 95 -16.17 11.38 -6.55
N PHE A 96 -15.84 11.82 -5.34
CA PHE A 96 -16.80 12.29 -4.34
C PHE A 96 -17.68 13.43 -4.87
N PHE A 97 -17.07 14.42 -5.52
CA PHE A 97 -17.77 15.54 -6.17
C PHE A 97 -18.37 15.22 -7.55
N ASN A 98 -18.33 13.95 -7.99
CA ASN A 98 -18.78 13.50 -9.31
C ASN A 98 -18.10 14.24 -10.49
N LEU A 99 -16.82 14.61 -10.35
CA LEU A 99 -16.03 15.31 -11.37
C LEU A 99 -15.36 14.37 -12.39
N ILE A 100 -15.50 13.05 -12.21
CA ILE A 100 -14.91 12.04 -13.09
C ILE A 100 -16.01 11.39 -13.94
N ASN A 101 -15.81 11.35 -15.25
CA ASN A 101 -16.72 10.71 -16.19
C ASN A 101 -16.81 9.19 -15.99
N LYS A 102 -17.98 8.61 -16.26
CA LYS A 102 -18.23 7.15 -16.15
C LYS A 102 -17.23 6.31 -16.95
N ASN A 103 -16.98 6.69 -18.21
CA ASN A 103 -16.03 5.99 -19.09
C ASN A 103 -14.59 5.97 -18.50
N VAL A 104 -14.16 7.03 -17.81
CA VAL A 104 -12.85 7.06 -17.12
C VAL A 104 -12.82 6.06 -15.96
N LEU A 105 -13.90 5.98 -15.17
CA LEU A 105 -14.04 5.01 -14.08
C LEU A 105 -14.10 3.57 -14.60
N GLU A 106 -14.81 3.32 -15.70
CA GLU A 106 -14.89 2.01 -16.34
C GLU A 106 -13.53 1.55 -16.86
N SER A 107 -12.79 2.40 -17.59
CA SER A 107 -11.42 2.09 -18.03
C SER A 107 -10.49 1.80 -16.85
N THR A 108 -10.61 2.57 -15.76
CA THR A 108 -9.81 2.34 -14.54
C THR A 108 -10.22 1.02 -13.87
N ASN A 109 -11.51 0.72 -13.77
CA ASN A 109 -12.06 -0.49 -13.18
C ASN A 109 -11.58 -1.73 -13.95
N MET A 110 -11.61 -1.67 -15.27
CA MET A 110 -11.06 -2.72 -16.13
C MET A 110 -9.61 -3.04 -15.73
N LEU A 111 -8.74 -2.03 -15.54
CA LEU A 111 -7.34 -2.30 -15.20
C LEU A 111 -7.16 -2.80 -13.77
N MET A 112 -7.82 -2.13 -12.82
CA MET A 112 -7.58 -2.34 -11.40
C MET A 112 -8.29 -3.57 -10.84
N LYS A 113 -9.49 -3.88 -11.32
CA LYS A 113 -10.32 -4.99 -10.82
C LYS A 113 -10.40 -6.16 -11.80
N GLN A 114 -10.60 -5.92 -13.10
CA GLN A 114 -10.75 -7.04 -14.06
C GLN A 114 -9.39 -7.65 -14.43
N ALA A 115 -8.43 -6.82 -14.83
CA ALA A 115 -7.06 -7.26 -15.12
C ALA A 115 -6.21 -7.51 -13.85
N ASN A 116 -6.75 -7.19 -12.66
CA ASN A 116 -6.09 -7.37 -11.36
C ASN A 116 -4.68 -6.77 -11.29
N PHE A 117 -4.50 -5.56 -11.85
CA PHE A 117 -3.19 -4.89 -11.87
C PHE A 117 -2.58 -4.71 -10.47
N LEU A 118 -3.41 -4.53 -9.43
CA LEU A 118 -2.95 -4.50 -8.05
C LEU A 118 -2.23 -5.80 -7.64
N TYR A 119 -2.79 -6.96 -7.96
CA TYR A 119 -2.13 -8.24 -7.60
C TYR A 119 -0.88 -8.48 -8.42
N PHE A 120 -0.87 -8.09 -9.70
CA PHE A 120 0.36 -8.10 -10.49
C PHE A 120 1.45 -7.23 -9.84
N TYR A 121 1.11 -6.01 -9.45
CA TYR A 121 2.01 -5.10 -8.75
C TYR A 121 2.55 -5.72 -7.45
N ILE A 122 1.66 -6.24 -6.59
CA ILE A 122 2.03 -6.91 -5.34
C ILE A 122 2.96 -8.10 -5.62
N ALA A 123 2.65 -8.93 -6.61
CA ALA A 123 3.46 -10.09 -6.96
C ALA A 123 4.87 -9.69 -7.40
N CYS A 124 5.02 -8.65 -8.23
CA CYS A 124 6.33 -8.12 -8.62
C CYS A 124 7.12 -7.61 -7.40
N LEU A 125 6.47 -6.88 -6.50
CA LEU A 125 7.11 -6.35 -5.30
C LEU A 125 7.54 -7.44 -4.35
N VAL A 126 6.65 -8.37 -4.02
CA VAL A 126 6.91 -9.49 -3.11
C VAL A 126 8.04 -10.37 -3.67
N SER A 127 7.95 -10.78 -4.93
CA SER A 127 8.97 -11.60 -5.58
C SER A 127 10.33 -10.90 -5.57
N GLY A 128 10.41 -9.67 -6.07
CA GLY A 128 11.69 -8.97 -6.21
C GLY A 128 12.31 -8.52 -4.89
N SER A 129 11.51 -8.12 -3.89
CA SER A 129 12.03 -7.75 -2.57
C SER A 129 12.50 -8.96 -1.77
N ILE A 130 11.75 -10.07 -1.73
CA ILE A 130 12.18 -11.30 -1.03
C ILE A 130 13.43 -11.88 -1.69
N LEU A 131 13.40 -12.06 -3.01
CA LEU A 131 14.54 -12.63 -3.73
C LEU A 131 15.74 -11.69 -3.72
N GLY A 132 15.52 -10.39 -3.62
CA GLY A 132 16.56 -9.38 -3.51
C GLY A 132 17.16 -9.19 -2.12
N MET A 133 16.58 -9.78 -1.07
CA MET A 133 17.02 -9.66 0.32
C MET A 133 18.05 -10.70 0.73
N ASN A 134 18.81 -10.40 1.80
CA ASN A 134 19.65 -11.39 2.48
C ASN A 134 18.77 -12.40 3.25
N ARG A 135 19.13 -13.69 3.14
CA ARG A 135 18.39 -14.80 3.75
C ARG A 135 18.22 -14.69 5.26
N LYS A 136 19.29 -14.30 5.97
CA LYS A 136 19.28 -14.19 7.43
C LYS A 136 18.33 -13.08 7.86
N MET A 137 18.43 -11.90 7.22
CA MET A 137 17.54 -10.77 7.51
C MET A 137 16.08 -11.09 7.20
N LEU A 138 15.82 -11.80 6.10
CA LEU A 138 14.47 -12.22 5.72
C LEU A 138 13.82 -13.09 6.81
N ILE A 139 14.48 -14.18 7.22
CA ILE A 139 13.91 -15.11 8.20
C ILE A 139 13.80 -14.47 9.57
N GLN A 140 14.83 -13.75 10.01
CA GLN A 140 14.77 -13.04 11.29
C GLN A 140 13.66 -11.99 11.29
N GLY A 141 13.48 -11.26 10.19
CA GLY A 141 12.42 -10.28 10.06
C GLY A 141 11.04 -10.92 10.14
N LEU A 142 10.80 -11.98 9.37
CA LEU A 142 9.51 -12.66 9.34
C LEU A 142 9.13 -13.25 10.70
N LEU A 143 10.08 -13.92 11.37
CA LEU A 143 9.83 -14.54 12.67
C LEU A 143 9.65 -13.51 13.80
N ARG A 144 10.53 -12.49 13.87
CA ARG A 144 10.49 -11.50 14.96
C ARG A 144 9.27 -10.60 14.90
N MET A 145 8.73 -10.36 13.70
CA MET A 145 7.56 -9.50 13.50
C MET A 145 6.25 -10.11 14.01
N ILE A 146 6.15 -11.44 14.16
CA ILE A 146 4.93 -12.11 14.63
C ILE A 146 4.52 -11.60 16.02
N PHE A 147 5.48 -11.41 16.93
CA PHE A 147 5.18 -11.03 18.31
C PHE A 147 4.61 -9.60 18.45
N PRO A 148 5.24 -8.53 17.91
CA PRO A 148 4.68 -7.18 17.91
C PRO A 148 3.30 -7.11 17.27
N MET A 149 3.12 -7.89 16.19
CA MET A 149 1.89 -7.95 15.41
C MET A 149 0.72 -8.54 16.22
N LEU A 150 0.93 -9.69 16.87
CA LEU A 150 -0.08 -10.35 17.72
C LEU A 150 -0.41 -9.50 18.95
N LEU A 151 0.63 -9.00 19.64
CA LEU A 151 0.44 -8.17 20.82
C LEU A 151 -0.26 -6.86 20.47
N GLY A 152 0.09 -6.25 19.34
CA GLY A 152 -0.55 -5.05 18.81
C GLY A 152 -2.05 -5.26 18.59
N MET A 153 -2.43 -6.36 17.95
CA MET A 153 -3.84 -6.71 17.73
C MET A 153 -4.61 -6.86 19.05
N VAL A 154 -4.07 -7.62 20.01
CA VAL A 154 -4.72 -7.84 21.32
C VAL A 154 -4.87 -6.52 22.08
N CYS A 155 -3.81 -5.71 22.15
CA CYS A 155 -3.86 -4.39 22.79
C CYS A 155 -4.86 -3.45 22.09
N ALA A 156 -4.88 -3.43 20.76
CA ALA A 156 -5.78 -2.58 20.00
C ALA A 156 -7.25 -2.98 20.16
N MET A 157 -7.54 -4.29 20.27
CA MET A 157 -8.87 -4.80 20.62
C MET A 157 -9.33 -4.32 22.00
N MET A 158 -8.47 -4.43 23.01
CA MET A 158 -8.77 -3.99 24.37
C MET A 158 -8.96 -2.47 24.45
N VAL A 159 -7.99 -1.69 23.96
CA VAL A 159 -8.01 -0.23 24.04
C VAL A 159 -9.15 0.35 23.20
N GLY A 160 -9.34 -0.11 21.97
CA GLY A 160 -10.42 0.38 21.11
C GLY A 160 -11.81 0.13 21.69
N THR A 161 -12.03 -1.08 22.24
CA THR A 161 -13.29 -1.43 22.90
C THR A 161 -13.51 -0.60 24.15
N PHE A 162 -12.48 -0.44 24.99
CA PHE A 162 -12.54 0.37 26.20
C PHE A 162 -12.85 1.84 25.91
N VAL A 163 -12.19 2.43 24.92
CA VAL A 163 -12.45 3.80 24.46
C VAL A 163 -13.88 3.95 23.97
N GLY A 164 -14.40 3.00 23.20
CA GLY A 164 -15.80 3.05 22.75
C GLY A 164 -16.79 3.01 23.91
N VAL A 165 -16.55 2.15 24.91
CA VAL A 165 -17.40 2.07 26.11
C VAL A 165 -17.38 3.38 26.90
N ILE A 166 -16.23 4.01 27.08
CA ILE A 166 -16.12 5.33 27.74
C ILE A 166 -16.93 6.39 26.98
N LEU A 167 -16.93 6.32 25.65
CA LEU A 167 -17.65 7.24 24.79
C LEU A 167 -19.17 6.95 24.71
N GLY A 168 -19.66 5.94 25.43
CA GLY A 168 -21.08 5.57 25.49
C GLY A 168 -21.54 4.60 24.41
N LEU A 169 -20.62 3.97 23.67
CA LEU A 169 -20.94 2.91 22.71
C LEU A 169 -21.07 1.57 23.43
N GLU A 170 -21.94 0.70 22.92
CA GLU A 170 -22.03 -0.67 23.41
C GLU A 170 -20.75 -1.44 23.12
N TRP A 171 -20.24 -2.19 24.11
CA TRP A 171 -18.98 -2.93 23.97
C TRP A 171 -19.01 -4.00 22.87
N ARG A 172 -20.14 -4.70 22.69
CA ARG A 172 -20.30 -5.72 21.63
C ARG A 172 -20.26 -5.08 20.25
N HIS A 173 -21.03 -4.00 20.08
CA HIS A 173 -21.02 -3.24 18.84
C HIS A 173 -19.62 -2.71 18.51
N THR A 174 -18.96 -2.10 19.50
CA THR A 174 -17.61 -1.53 19.34
C THR A 174 -16.60 -2.59 18.95
N LEU A 175 -16.54 -3.72 19.69
CA LEU A 175 -15.58 -4.79 19.42
C LEU A 175 -15.82 -5.44 18.06
N PHE A 176 -17.03 -5.93 17.80
CA PHE A 176 -17.30 -6.77 16.64
C PHE A 176 -17.46 -5.99 15.33
N TYR A 177 -18.00 -4.76 15.39
CA TYR A 177 -18.37 -4.01 14.18
C TYR A 177 -17.47 -2.81 13.87
N ILE A 178 -16.69 -2.33 14.84
CA ILE A 178 -15.75 -1.21 14.63
C ILE A 178 -14.32 -1.72 14.72
N VAL A 179 -13.90 -2.18 15.89
CA VAL A 179 -12.50 -2.52 16.19
C VAL A 179 -12.03 -3.72 15.36
N THR A 180 -12.84 -4.78 15.31
CA THR A 180 -12.53 -5.97 14.50
C THR A 180 -12.43 -5.61 13.01
N SER A 181 -13.32 -4.74 12.51
CA SER A 181 -13.27 -4.30 11.11
C SER A 181 -11.93 -3.62 10.80
N VAL A 182 -11.48 -2.69 11.64
CA VAL A 182 -10.17 -2.02 11.46
C VAL A 182 -9.03 -3.04 11.36
N LEU A 183 -9.09 -4.15 12.10
CA LEU A 183 -8.02 -5.16 12.18
C LEU A 183 -8.25 -6.37 11.26
N ALA A 184 -9.27 -6.36 10.41
CA ALA A 184 -9.68 -7.53 9.62
C ALA A 184 -8.74 -7.85 8.45
N GLY A 185 -7.77 -6.98 8.12
CA GLY A 185 -6.85 -7.19 6.99
C GLY A 185 -7.46 -6.85 5.62
N GLY A 186 -8.40 -5.92 5.59
CA GLY A 186 -8.98 -5.34 4.38
C GLY A 186 -10.34 -5.90 3.97
N ILE A 187 -10.88 -5.37 2.87
CA ILE A 187 -12.25 -5.69 2.45
C ILE A 187 -12.35 -7.13 1.92
N GLY A 188 -11.54 -7.49 0.93
CA GLY A 188 -11.68 -8.74 0.20
C GLY A 188 -11.36 -10.02 1.00
N GLU A 189 -10.30 -9.99 1.80
CA GLU A 189 -9.85 -11.17 2.58
C GLU A 189 -10.20 -11.08 4.07
N GLY A 190 -10.71 -9.93 4.51
CA GLY A 190 -11.08 -9.68 5.90
C GLY A 190 -12.59 -9.52 6.08
N ILE A 191 -13.11 -8.37 5.67
CA ILE A 191 -14.51 -7.99 5.89
C ILE A 191 -15.48 -8.99 5.23
N LEU A 192 -15.21 -9.45 4.01
CA LEU A 192 -16.10 -10.40 3.33
C LEU A 192 -16.19 -11.74 4.09
N PRO A 193 -15.09 -12.46 4.40
CA PRO A 193 -15.15 -13.65 5.26
C PRO A 193 -15.73 -13.39 6.65
N LEU A 194 -15.40 -12.25 7.29
CA LEU A 194 -15.93 -11.89 8.59
C LEU A 194 -17.46 -11.74 8.57
N SER A 195 -17.98 -11.08 7.53
CA SER A 195 -19.42 -10.88 7.34
C SER A 195 -20.15 -12.19 7.10
N LEU A 196 -19.56 -13.12 6.34
CA LEU A 196 -20.10 -14.46 6.15
C LEU A 196 -20.13 -15.25 7.46
N GLY A 197 -19.03 -15.19 8.24
CA GLY A 197 -18.96 -15.81 9.56
C GLY A 197 -20.03 -15.28 10.50
N TYR A 198 -20.15 -13.96 10.60
CA TYR A 198 -21.15 -13.30 11.46
C TYR A 198 -22.58 -13.57 10.98
N SER A 199 -22.82 -13.58 9.66
CA SER A 199 -24.12 -13.89 9.06
C SER A 199 -24.59 -15.28 9.46
N SER A 200 -23.70 -16.27 9.43
CA SER A 200 -24.01 -17.65 9.83
C SER A 200 -24.38 -17.82 11.31
N ILE A 201 -23.99 -16.88 12.16
CA ILE A 201 -24.24 -16.90 13.61
C ILE A 201 -25.46 -16.05 13.97
N THR A 202 -25.54 -14.84 13.42
CA THR A 202 -26.55 -13.83 13.78
C THR A 202 -27.82 -13.91 12.96
N GLY A 203 -27.80 -14.60 11.81
CA GLY A 203 -28.92 -14.64 10.85
C GLY A 203 -29.10 -13.34 10.03
N VAL A 204 -28.27 -12.32 10.27
CA VAL A 204 -28.27 -11.07 9.49
C VAL A 204 -27.66 -11.31 8.12
N ALA A 205 -28.20 -10.71 7.07
CA ALA A 205 -27.68 -10.85 5.71
C ALA A 205 -26.23 -10.35 5.62
N SER A 206 -25.36 -11.10 4.93
CA SER A 206 -23.94 -10.76 4.78
C SER A 206 -23.75 -9.39 4.12
N GLU A 207 -24.60 -9.01 3.17
CA GLU A 207 -24.53 -7.72 2.48
C GLU A 207 -24.73 -6.54 3.44
N GLN A 208 -25.64 -6.71 4.42
CA GLN A 208 -25.90 -5.69 5.44
C GLN A 208 -24.69 -5.55 6.38
N LEU A 209 -24.08 -6.67 6.79
CA LEU A 209 -22.88 -6.69 7.62
C LEU A 209 -21.68 -6.06 6.89
N VAL A 210 -21.50 -6.37 5.61
CA VAL A 210 -20.45 -5.78 4.77
C VAL A 210 -20.58 -4.25 4.74
N ALA A 211 -21.79 -3.74 4.51
CA ALA A 211 -22.05 -2.30 4.49
C ALA A 211 -21.73 -1.62 5.83
N GLN A 212 -21.97 -2.31 6.94
CA GLN A 212 -21.68 -1.81 8.29
C GLN A 212 -20.19 -1.83 8.63
N LEU A 213 -19.44 -2.83 8.14
CA LEU A 213 -18.04 -3.04 8.51
C LEU A 213 -17.08 -2.22 7.65
N ILE A 214 -17.35 -2.04 6.35
CA ILE A 214 -16.47 -1.33 5.41
C ILE A 214 -16.00 0.06 5.90
N PRO A 215 -16.86 0.93 6.45
CA PRO A 215 -16.47 2.28 6.85
C PRO A 215 -15.32 2.34 7.85
N ALA A 216 -15.32 1.47 8.87
CA ALA A 216 -14.25 1.38 9.87
C ALA A 216 -12.89 1.08 9.23
N THR A 217 -12.86 0.14 8.29
CA THR A 217 -11.64 -0.22 7.56
C THR A 217 -11.12 0.96 6.71
N ILE A 218 -12.01 1.70 6.04
CA ILE A 218 -11.60 2.85 5.21
C ILE A 218 -11.02 3.96 6.09
N ILE A 219 -11.71 4.29 7.19
CA ILE A 219 -11.26 5.32 8.13
C ILE A 219 -9.94 4.88 8.80
N GLY A 220 -9.84 3.61 9.20
CA GLY A 220 -8.62 3.03 9.77
C GLY A 220 -7.44 3.16 8.82
N ASN A 221 -7.63 2.81 7.55
CA ASN A 221 -6.61 2.94 6.51
C ASN A 221 -6.16 4.40 6.32
N PHE A 222 -7.09 5.35 6.32
CA PHE A 222 -6.78 6.78 6.24
C PHE A 222 -5.88 7.23 7.39
N PHE A 223 -6.23 6.89 8.64
CA PHE A 223 -5.40 7.25 9.78
C PHE A 223 -4.08 6.47 9.84
N ALA A 224 -4.04 5.23 9.36
CA ALA A 224 -2.80 4.46 9.25
C ALA A 224 -1.80 5.16 8.31
N ILE A 225 -2.27 5.69 7.18
CA ILE A 225 -1.46 6.49 6.24
C ILE A 225 -0.95 7.76 6.93
N LEU A 226 -1.82 8.50 7.64
CA LEU A 226 -1.42 9.72 8.36
C LEU A 226 -0.39 9.44 9.47
N CYS A 227 -0.62 8.43 10.31
CA CYS A 227 0.31 8.02 11.36
C CYS A 227 1.65 7.56 10.78
N THR A 228 1.63 6.87 9.63
CA THR A 228 2.82 6.46 8.90
C THR A 228 3.61 7.66 8.40
N ALA A 229 2.95 8.69 7.85
CA ALA A 229 3.61 9.94 7.46
C ALA A 229 4.33 10.60 8.65
N LEU A 230 3.69 10.61 9.83
CA LEU A 230 4.29 11.11 11.07
C LEU A 230 5.49 10.25 11.52
N LEU A 231 5.37 8.93 11.45
CA LEU A 231 6.46 8.00 11.77
C LEU A 231 7.65 8.13 10.83
N ASN A 232 7.40 8.30 9.53
CA ASN A 232 8.47 8.54 8.56
C ASN A 232 9.24 9.81 8.93
N ARG A 233 8.52 10.89 9.22
CA ARG A 233 9.13 12.16 9.66
C ARG A 233 9.89 12.02 10.98
N LEU A 234 9.39 11.20 11.91
CA LEU A 234 10.09 10.88 13.14
C LEU A 234 11.42 10.15 12.85
N GLY A 235 11.42 9.19 11.93
CA GLY A 235 12.62 8.45 11.51
C GLY A 235 13.67 9.33 10.84
N GLU A 236 13.26 10.30 10.02
CA GLU A 236 14.16 11.31 9.44
C GLU A 236 14.79 12.20 10.52
N LYS A 237 14.00 12.67 11.48
CA LYS A 237 14.49 13.54 12.57
C LYS A 237 15.31 12.79 13.62
N LYS A 238 15.02 11.51 13.82
CA LYS A 238 15.70 10.64 14.81
C LYS A 238 16.20 9.36 14.12
N PRO A 239 17.35 9.44 13.41
CA PRO A 239 17.88 8.31 12.64
C PRO A 239 18.12 7.04 13.46
N HIS A 240 18.42 7.15 14.76
CA HIS A 240 18.61 5.98 15.64
C HIS A 240 17.33 5.12 15.84
N LEU A 241 16.16 5.63 15.46
CA LEU A 241 14.88 4.91 15.51
C LEU A 241 14.50 4.28 14.17
N SER A 242 15.23 4.59 13.09
CA SER A 242 14.90 4.21 11.72
C SER A 242 16.02 3.39 11.10
N GLY A 243 15.65 2.30 10.45
CA GLY A 243 16.52 1.45 9.64
C GLY A 243 16.59 1.84 8.16
N GLN A 244 15.98 2.96 7.74
CA GLN A 244 15.94 3.41 6.34
C GLN A 244 15.55 2.32 5.34
N GLY A 245 14.55 1.52 5.71
CA GLY A 245 14.00 0.42 4.93
C GLY A 245 14.38 -0.95 5.48
N GLN A 246 15.21 -1.02 6.51
CA GLN A 246 15.56 -2.28 7.16
C GLN A 246 14.71 -2.51 8.41
N LEU A 247 13.94 -3.60 8.44
CA LEU A 247 13.10 -3.96 9.58
C LEU A 247 13.92 -4.49 10.76
N VAL A 248 14.94 -5.31 10.47
CA VAL A 248 15.82 -5.92 11.49
C VAL A 248 17.04 -5.04 11.69
N ARG A 249 17.45 -4.84 12.94
CA ARG A 249 18.70 -4.14 13.28
C ARG A 249 19.89 -5.03 12.98
N LEU A 250 20.87 -4.45 12.31
CA LEU A 250 22.18 -5.06 12.15
C LEU A 250 22.94 -4.92 13.48
N ASN A 251 23.46 -6.03 14.00
CA ASN A 251 24.29 -6.01 15.20
C ASN A 251 25.66 -5.42 14.87
N LYS A 252 26.20 -4.56 15.74
CA LYS A 252 27.57 -4.03 15.62
C LYS A 252 28.55 -5.19 15.87
N GLY A 253 29.11 -5.77 14.80
CA GLY A 253 30.12 -6.83 14.88
C GLY A 253 30.01 -7.94 13.83
N GLU A 254 28.90 -8.04 13.09
CA GLU A 254 28.87 -8.91 11.91
C GLU A 254 29.52 -8.16 10.73
N ASP A 255 30.51 -8.79 10.08
CA ASP A 255 31.13 -8.29 8.86
C ASP A 255 30.14 -8.47 7.69
N MET A 256 29.61 -7.34 7.19
CA MET A 256 28.36 -7.30 6.41
C MET A 256 28.50 -6.54 5.08
N SER A 257 29.71 -6.49 4.53
CA SER A 257 29.97 -6.01 3.18
C SER A 257 29.05 -6.69 2.13
N ASP A 258 28.79 -8.00 2.28
CA ASP A 258 27.90 -8.79 1.40
C ASP A 258 26.39 -8.58 1.61
N ILE A 259 25.95 -7.99 2.74
CA ILE A 259 24.52 -7.70 2.99
C ILE A 259 24.12 -6.35 2.40
N ILE A 260 25.06 -5.42 2.37
CA ILE A 260 24.86 -4.05 1.88
C ILE A 260 25.18 -3.97 0.38
N ALA A 261 26.08 -4.81 -0.13
CA ALA A 261 26.44 -4.83 -1.54
C ALA A 261 25.26 -5.27 -2.43
N ASP A 262 24.84 -4.37 -3.33
CA ASP A 262 23.84 -4.70 -4.33
C ASP A 262 24.48 -5.50 -5.49
N HIS A 263 24.48 -6.83 -5.38
CA HIS A 263 25.01 -7.72 -6.43
C HIS A 263 24.10 -7.87 -7.66
N SER A 264 23.18 -6.94 -7.89
CA SER A 264 22.25 -6.95 -9.04
C SER A 264 22.94 -6.85 -10.41
N GLY A 265 24.20 -6.40 -10.44
CA GLY A 265 24.87 -6.00 -11.68
C GLY A 265 24.19 -4.79 -12.35
N PRO A 266 24.62 -4.42 -13.57
CA PRO A 266 23.96 -3.40 -14.38
C PRO A 266 22.52 -3.80 -14.72
N ILE A 267 21.66 -2.79 -14.96
CA ILE A 267 20.27 -3.01 -15.38
C ILE A 267 20.25 -3.73 -16.73
N ASP A 268 19.52 -4.84 -16.79
CA ASP A 268 19.32 -5.63 -17.99
C ASP A 268 17.81 -5.85 -18.20
N VAL A 269 17.28 -5.21 -19.24
CA VAL A 269 15.85 -5.23 -19.59
C VAL A 269 15.36 -6.66 -19.87
N LYS A 270 16.20 -7.55 -20.42
CA LYS A 270 15.80 -8.94 -20.69
C LYS A 270 15.65 -9.73 -19.40
N LYS A 271 16.50 -9.48 -18.40
CA LYS A 271 16.40 -10.14 -17.08
C LYS A 271 15.11 -9.76 -16.35
N MET A 272 14.61 -8.55 -16.54
CA MET A 272 13.31 -8.15 -15.99
C MET A 272 12.16 -9.02 -16.52
N GLY A 273 12.22 -9.48 -17.77
CA GLY A 273 11.26 -10.45 -18.33
C GLY A 273 11.25 -11.77 -17.57
N GLY A 274 12.43 -12.28 -17.18
CA GLY A 274 12.55 -13.43 -16.27
C GLY A 274 11.97 -13.14 -14.88
N GLY A 275 12.11 -11.90 -14.40
CA GLY A 275 11.44 -11.41 -13.20
C GLY A 275 9.91 -11.48 -13.29
N VAL A 276 9.33 -11.17 -14.45
CA VAL A 276 7.87 -11.20 -14.66
C VAL A 276 7.36 -12.63 -14.53
N LEU A 277 8.01 -13.57 -15.24
CA LEU A 277 7.67 -14.99 -15.14
C LEU A 277 7.80 -15.48 -13.70
N THR A 278 8.87 -15.11 -13.00
CA THR A 278 9.11 -15.49 -11.60
C THR A 278 8.00 -14.98 -10.68
N ALA A 279 7.58 -13.71 -10.81
CA ALA A 279 6.50 -13.15 -10.01
C ALA A 279 5.16 -13.86 -10.27
N CYS A 280 4.81 -14.09 -11.54
CA CYS A 280 3.59 -14.81 -11.90
C CYS A 280 3.59 -16.26 -11.40
N SER A 281 4.71 -16.99 -11.58
CA SER A 281 4.84 -18.38 -11.13
C SER A 281 4.74 -18.50 -9.60
N LEU A 282 5.39 -17.61 -8.85
CA LEU A 282 5.28 -17.61 -7.39
C LEU A 282 3.86 -17.27 -6.90
N PHE A 283 3.17 -16.35 -7.57
CA PHE A 283 1.79 -16.00 -7.26
C PHE A 283 0.83 -17.18 -7.52
N ILE A 284 0.96 -17.84 -8.68
CA ILE A 284 0.20 -19.05 -9.02
C ILE A 284 0.50 -20.17 -8.03
N PHE A 285 1.78 -20.38 -7.69
CA PHE A 285 2.17 -21.38 -6.71
C PHE A 285 1.55 -21.12 -5.33
N GLY A 286 1.51 -19.86 -4.88
CA GLY A 286 0.78 -19.46 -3.68
C GLY A 286 -0.71 -19.83 -3.73
N HIS A 287 -1.38 -19.62 -4.87
CA HIS A 287 -2.78 -20.01 -5.04
C HIS A 287 -3.02 -21.53 -5.07
N LEU A 288 -2.08 -22.29 -5.64
CA LEU A 288 -2.13 -23.75 -5.58
C LEU A 288 -2.02 -24.24 -4.13
N LEU A 289 -1.10 -23.65 -3.36
CA LEU A 289 -0.98 -23.96 -1.93
C LEU A 289 -2.22 -23.52 -1.12
N GLN A 290 -2.90 -22.45 -1.54
CA GLN A 290 -4.14 -22.00 -0.89
C GLN A 290 -5.24 -23.06 -0.98
N GLN A 291 -5.37 -23.74 -2.12
CA GLN A 291 -6.35 -24.83 -2.27
C GLN A 291 -6.07 -26.02 -1.34
N LEU A 292 -4.80 -26.23 -0.98
CA LEU A 292 -4.38 -27.33 -0.09
C LEU A 292 -4.49 -26.96 1.39
N THR A 293 -4.23 -25.71 1.75
CA THR A 293 -4.06 -25.27 3.16
C THR A 293 -5.17 -24.37 3.68
N GLY A 294 -5.96 -23.76 2.79
CA GLY A 294 -6.97 -22.75 3.13
C GLY A 294 -6.42 -21.36 3.46
N PHE A 295 -5.10 -21.18 3.55
CA PHE A 295 -4.49 -19.86 3.83
C PHE A 295 -4.46 -18.95 2.59
N PRO A 296 -4.47 -17.61 2.74
CA PRO A 296 -4.45 -16.69 1.60
C PRO A 296 -3.25 -16.90 0.68
N GLY A 297 -3.51 -17.03 -0.63
CA GLY A 297 -2.50 -17.28 -1.66
C GLY A 297 -1.32 -16.29 -1.66
N PRO A 298 -1.53 -14.96 -1.49
CA PRO A 298 -0.43 -14.00 -1.35
C PRO A 298 0.50 -14.26 -0.15
N VAL A 299 -0.01 -14.77 0.98
CA VAL A 299 0.82 -15.15 2.14
C VAL A 299 1.64 -16.39 1.81
N LEU A 300 1.02 -17.38 1.18
CA LEU A 300 1.69 -18.61 0.78
C LEU A 300 2.75 -18.36 -0.30
N MET A 301 2.52 -17.38 -1.19
CA MET A 301 3.55 -16.87 -2.11
C MET A 301 4.78 -16.36 -1.35
N ILE A 302 4.59 -15.59 -0.28
CA ILE A 302 5.69 -15.05 0.55
C ILE A 302 6.46 -16.18 1.22
N ILE A 303 5.75 -17.12 1.85
CA ILE A 303 6.34 -18.28 2.52
C ILE A 303 7.11 -19.13 1.51
N ALA A 304 6.51 -19.44 0.35
CA ALA A 304 7.16 -20.18 -0.72
C ALA A 304 8.42 -19.48 -1.24
N ALA A 305 8.33 -18.18 -1.55
CA ALA A 305 9.47 -17.40 -2.01
C ALA A 305 10.59 -17.36 -0.95
N ALA A 306 10.24 -17.22 0.33
CA ALA A 306 11.19 -17.24 1.43
C ALA A 306 11.88 -18.61 1.60
N ILE A 307 11.12 -19.70 1.52
CA ILE A 307 11.67 -21.07 1.55
C ILE A 307 12.61 -21.28 0.37
N LEU A 308 12.16 -21.02 -0.86
CA LEU A 308 12.95 -21.17 -2.09
C LEU A 308 14.24 -20.33 -2.04
N LYS A 309 14.16 -19.12 -1.48
CA LYS A 309 15.31 -18.26 -1.25
C LYS A 309 16.24 -18.84 -0.19
N TYR A 310 15.73 -19.41 0.90
CA TYR A 310 16.52 -20.01 1.98
C TYR A 310 17.30 -21.24 1.51
N ILE A 311 16.63 -22.18 0.83
CA ILE A 311 17.23 -23.41 0.30
C ILE A 311 18.17 -23.18 -0.90
N ASN A 312 18.28 -21.94 -1.39
CA ASN A 312 19.17 -21.54 -2.49
C ASN A 312 18.87 -22.22 -3.84
N VAL A 313 17.61 -22.57 -4.11
CA VAL A 313 17.26 -23.27 -5.36
C VAL A 313 17.12 -22.30 -6.54
N ILE A 314 16.73 -21.05 -6.30
CA ILE A 314 16.55 -20.06 -7.37
C ILE A 314 17.93 -19.50 -7.79
N PRO A 315 18.33 -19.58 -9.06
CA PRO A 315 19.60 -19.03 -9.54
C PRO A 315 19.72 -17.52 -9.31
N ARG A 316 20.95 -17.03 -9.11
CA ARG A 316 21.22 -15.59 -8.85
C ARG A 316 20.71 -14.68 -9.97
N GLU A 317 20.82 -15.12 -11.23
CA GLU A 317 20.32 -14.37 -12.39
C GLU A 317 18.80 -14.13 -12.33
N THR A 318 18.04 -15.14 -11.92
CA THR A 318 16.59 -15.03 -11.74
C THR A 318 16.24 -14.11 -10.58
N GLN A 319 16.98 -14.20 -9.47
CA GLN A 319 16.81 -13.29 -8.32
C GLN A 319 17.07 -11.83 -8.73
N ASN A 320 18.13 -11.59 -9.52
CA ASN A 320 18.49 -10.27 -10.03
C ASN A 320 17.40 -9.74 -10.97
N GLY A 321 16.89 -10.57 -11.90
CA GLY A 321 15.78 -10.21 -12.77
C GLY A 321 14.51 -9.80 -12.01
N ALA A 322 14.14 -10.56 -10.98
CA ALA A 322 13.01 -10.23 -10.11
C ALA A 322 13.24 -8.92 -9.33
N LYS A 323 14.45 -8.70 -8.79
CA LYS A 323 14.82 -7.47 -8.08
C LYS A 323 14.80 -6.24 -8.99
N GLN A 324 15.29 -6.36 -10.23
CA GLN A 324 15.25 -5.28 -11.22
C GLN A 324 13.82 -4.97 -11.65
N LEU A 325 12.99 -5.99 -11.87
CA LEU A 325 11.56 -5.79 -12.13
C LEU A 325 10.87 -5.06 -10.98
N TYR A 326 11.14 -5.47 -9.73
CA TYR A 326 10.64 -4.77 -8.55
C TYR A 326 10.97 -3.27 -8.59
N LYS A 327 12.25 -2.91 -8.81
CA LYS A 327 12.68 -1.50 -8.89
C LYS A 327 11.95 -0.74 -9.99
N PHE A 328 11.75 -1.36 -11.15
CA PHE A 328 10.99 -0.75 -12.25
C PHE A 328 9.53 -0.52 -11.89
N ILE A 329 8.86 -1.53 -11.35
CA ILE A 329 7.44 -1.48 -11.00
C ILE A 329 7.20 -0.45 -9.88
N SER A 330 7.96 -0.50 -8.78
CA SER A 330 7.80 0.46 -7.69
C SER A 330 8.22 1.88 -8.11
N GLY A 331 9.26 2.04 -8.93
CA GLY A 331 9.72 3.35 -9.37
C GLY A 331 8.73 4.07 -10.31
N ASN A 332 7.98 3.32 -11.13
CA ASN A 332 7.14 3.92 -12.18
C ASN A 332 5.64 3.82 -11.89
N PHE A 333 5.18 2.77 -11.22
CA PHE A 333 3.75 2.47 -11.10
C PHE A 333 3.17 2.68 -9.70
N THR A 334 3.97 3.04 -8.68
CA THR A 334 3.44 3.27 -7.32
C THR A 334 2.38 4.38 -7.29
N PHE A 335 2.71 5.59 -7.76
CA PHE A 335 1.76 6.71 -7.76
C PHE A 335 0.60 6.54 -8.75
N PRO A 336 0.82 6.00 -9.97
CA PRO A 336 -0.28 5.57 -10.82
C PRO A 336 -1.22 4.58 -10.14
N LEU A 337 -0.67 3.56 -9.47
CA LEU A 337 -1.49 2.62 -8.72
C LEU A 337 -2.28 3.34 -7.61
N MET A 338 -1.68 4.26 -6.86
CA MET A 338 -2.39 5.09 -5.88
C MET A 338 -3.56 5.86 -6.50
N ALA A 339 -3.39 6.41 -7.71
CA ALA A 339 -4.46 7.07 -8.43
C ALA A 339 -5.62 6.14 -8.77
N GLY A 340 -5.31 4.92 -9.24
CA GLY A 340 -6.33 3.88 -9.45
C GLY A 340 -7.02 3.45 -8.15
N LEU A 341 -6.28 3.40 -7.03
CA LEU A 341 -6.84 3.11 -5.72
C LEU A 341 -7.81 4.20 -5.25
N GLY A 342 -7.41 5.47 -5.38
CA GLY A 342 -8.24 6.62 -5.04
C GLY A 342 -9.56 6.66 -5.81
N LEU A 343 -9.51 6.36 -7.12
CA LEU A 343 -10.69 6.35 -7.98
C LEU A 343 -11.72 5.26 -7.61
N LEU A 344 -11.28 4.11 -7.10
CA LEU A 344 -12.12 2.91 -7.08
C LEU A 344 -12.32 2.24 -5.71
N TYR A 345 -11.45 2.53 -4.74
CA TYR A 345 -11.40 1.81 -3.47
C TYR A 345 -11.62 2.72 -2.25
N ILE A 346 -11.60 4.04 -2.40
CA ILE A 346 -11.89 4.99 -1.31
C ILE A 346 -13.22 5.70 -1.61
N PRO A 347 -14.36 5.15 -1.17
CA PRO A 347 -15.66 5.79 -1.30
C PRO A 347 -15.84 6.84 -0.19
N LEU A 348 -15.39 8.07 -0.41
CA LEU A 348 -15.52 9.14 0.58
C LEU A 348 -16.98 9.44 0.97
N LYS A 349 -17.96 9.11 0.11
CA LYS A 349 -19.40 9.25 0.43
C LYS A 349 -19.79 8.39 1.63
N ASP A 350 -19.31 7.15 1.68
CA ASP A 350 -19.60 6.22 2.77
C ASP A 350 -18.86 6.61 4.05
N VAL A 351 -17.64 7.15 3.91
CA VAL A 351 -16.87 7.71 5.03
C VAL A 351 -17.60 8.91 5.64
N VAL A 352 -18.11 9.81 4.81
CA VAL A 352 -18.84 11.00 5.28
C VAL A 352 -20.18 10.61 5.91
N ALA A 353 -20.86 9.59 5.38
CA ALA A 353 -22.13 9.11 5.92
C ALA A 353 -22.00 8.47 7.32
N THR A 354 -20.79 8.03 7.71
CA THR A 354 -20.52 7.38 8.99
C THR A 354 -19.80 8.28 10.01
N LEU A 355 -19.74 9.60 9.75
CA LEU A 355 -19.12 10.59 10.63
C LEU A 355 -19.89 10.75 11.94
N SER A 356 -19.56 9.94 12.95
CA SER A 356 -19.78 10.30 14.35
C SER A 356 -18.44 10.50 15.05
N ILE A 357 -18.37 11.51 15.92
CA ILE A 357 -17.14 11.84 16.66
C ILE A 357 -16.66 10.63 17.48
N GLN A 358 -17.59 9.91 18.09
CA GLN A 358 -17.30 8.70 18.87
C GLN A 358 -16.64 7.63 18.01
N TYR A 359 -17.17 7.38 16.82
CA TYR A 359 -16.63 6.39 15.87
C TYR A 359 -15.20 6.74 15.44
N PHE A 360 -14.93 8.01 15.14
CA PHE A 360 -13.58 8.47 14.79
C PHE A 360 -12.59 8.25 15.92
N ILE A 361 -12.95 8.62 17.15
CA ILE A 361 -12.05 8.47 18.30
C ILE A 361 -11.73 6.98 18.53
N VAL A 362 -12.71 6.09 18.41
CA VAL A 362 -12.48 4.63 18.50
C VAL A 362 -11.49 4.18 17.43
N VAL A 363 -11.75 4.47 16.15
CA VAL A 363 -10.89 4.01 15.05
C VAL A 363 -9.47 4.57 15.19
N ILE A 364 -9.32 5.86 15.51
CA ILE A 364 -8.01 6.48 15.76
C ILE A 364 -7.30 5.77 16.92
N SER A 365 -8.00 5.45 18.01
CA SER A 365 -7.41 4.77 19.16
C SER A 365 -6.88 3.37 18.80
N VAL A 366 -7.60 2.62 17.96
CA VAL A 366 -7.19 1.29 17.48
C VAL A 366 -5.91 1.40 16.65
N VAL A 367 -5.92 2.27 15.64
CA VAL A 367 -4.77 2.49 14.74
C VAL A 367 -3.55 2.96 15.53
N PHE A 368 -3.73 3.95 16.40
CA PHE A 368 -2.64 4.48 17.22
C PHE A 368 -2.08 3.42 18.16
N THR A 369 -2.93 2.57 18.74
CA THR A 369 -2.49 1.49 19.64
C THR A 369 -1.67 0.45 18.89
N VAL A 370 -2.15 -0.04 17.74
CA VAL A 370 -1.42 -1.07 16.97
C VAL A 370 -0.04 -0.57 16.56
N ILE A 371 0.03 0.69 16.10
CA ILE A 371 1.27 1.34 15.67
C ILE A 371 2.21 1.54 16.86
N SER A 372 1.69 2.04 17.99
CA SER A 372 2.47 2.31 19.19
C SER A 372 3.05 1.02 19.76
N VAL A 373 2.25 -0.04 19.86
CA VAL A 373 2.71 -1.35 20.34
C VAL A 373 3.81 -1.88 19.42
N GLY A 374 3.61 -1.87 18.09
CA GLY A 374 4.64 -2.23 17.12
C GLY A 374 5.94 -1.45 17.30
N PHE A 375 5.84 -0.13 17.47
CA PHE A 375 6.97 0.76 17.64
C PHE A 375 7.75 0.53 18.96
N PHE A 376 7.05 0.30 20.08
CA PHE A 376 7.72 0.12 21.36
C PHE A 376 8.23 -1.31 21.57
N VAL A 377 7.45 -2.32 21.21
CA VAL A 377 7.79 -3.73 21.42
C VAL A 377 8.97 -4.16 20.55
N SER A 378 9.09 -3.61 19.34
CA SER A 378 10.20 -3.89 18.42
C SER A 378 11.59 -3.59 19.00
N ARG A 379 11.69 -2.67 19.98
CA ARG A 379 12.96 -2.38 20.67
C ARG A 379 13.52 -3.58 21.42
N PHE A 380 12.65 -4.45 21.94
CA PHE A 380 13.04 -5.66 22.66
C PHE A 380 13.35 -6.84 21.74
N LEU A 381 13.08 -6.70 20.43
CA LEU A 381 13.23 -7.77 19.44
C LEU A 381 14.31 -7.46 18.40
N ASN A 382 15.20 -6.50 18.67
CA ASN A 382 16.24 -6.07 17.73
C ASN A 382 15.68 -5.71 16.35
N MET A 383 14.54 -5.01 16.33
CA MET A 383 13.91 -4.45 15.14
C MET A 383 13.98 -2.93 15.19
N ASN A 384 13.94 -2.27 14.04
CA ASN A 384 13.92 -0.82 13.97
C ASN A 384 12.49 -0.31 14.29
N PRO A 385 12.35 0.57 15.32
CA PRO A 385 11.04 1.02 15.79
C PRO A 385 10.14 1.64 14.73
N VAL A 386 10.69 2.52 13.89
CA VAL A 386 9.90 3.21 12.86
C VAL A 386 9.35 2.20 11.84
N GLU A 387 10.19 1.30 11.35
CA GLU A 387 9.80 0.24 10.41
C GLU A 387 8.78 -0.71 11.01
N ALA A 388 8.98 -1.13 12.25
CA ALA A 388 8.02 -2.00 12.93
C ALA A 388 6.67 -1.31 13.16
N GLY A 389 6.67 -0.02 13.51
CA GLY A 389 5.46 0.79 13.63
C GLY A 389 4.71 0.94 12.29
N ILE A 390 5.45 1.19 11.20
CA ILE A 390 4.88 1.27 9.84
C ILE A 390 4.27 -0.08 9.42
N ILE A 391 4.95 -1.19 9.68
CA ILE A 391 4.41 -2.52 9.36
C ILE A 391 3.21 -2.89 10.24
N SER A 392 3.20 -2.43 11.49
CA SER A 392 2.01 -2.60 12.34
C SER A 392 0.84 -1.74 11.83
N ALA A 393 1.11 -0.55 11.27
CA ALA A 393 0.07 0.28 10.64
C ALA A 393 -0.64 -0.46 9.49
N CYS A 394 0.07 -1.31 8.75
CA CYS A 394 -0.50 -2.12 7.67
C CYS A 394 -1.65 -3.04 8.15
N GLN A 395 -1.62 -3.48 9.41
CA GLN A 395 -2.71 -4.28 9.99
C GLN A 395 -4.04 -3.52 10.10
N SER A 396 -3.99 -2.19 10.10
CA SER A 396 -5.16 -1.32 10.03
C SER A 396 -5.45 -0.81 8.62
N GLY A 397 -4.73 -1.33 7.62
CA GLY A 397 -4.88 -0.98 6.21
C GLY A 397 -5.98 -1.76 5.51
N MET A 398 -6.36 -1.29 4.33
CA MET A 398 -7.39 -1.91 3.48
C MET A 398 -6.88 -3.16 2.73
N GLY A 399 -6.15 -4.05 3.40
CA GLY A 399 -5.50 -5.18 2.73
C GLY A 399 -4.30 -4.72 1.91
N GLY A 400 -4.01 -5.40 0.79
CA GLY A 400 -2.87 -5.05 -0.05
C GLY A 400 -2.93 -3.65 -0.68
N THR A 401 -4.12 -3.06 -0.87
CA THR A 401 -4.24 -1.66 -1.31
C THR A 401 -3.73 -0.70 -0.23
N GLY A 402 -4.09 -0.96 1.03
CA GLY A 402 -3.65 -0.21 2.19
C GLY A 402 -2.15 -0.33 2.42
N ASP A 403 -1.60 -1.54 2.30
CA ASP A 403 -0.15 -1.77 2.43
C ASP A 403 0.64 -0.93 1.44
N VAL A 404 0.23 -0.89 0.17
CA VAL A 404 0.93 -0.07 -0.83
C VAL A 404 0.80 1.41 -0.49
N ALA A 405 -0.37 1.88 -0.07
CA ALA A 405 -0.54 3.29 0.33
C ALA A 405 0.34 3.67 1.52
N ILE A 406 0.31 2.86 2.59
CA ILE A 406 1.10 3.05 3.80
C ILE A 406 2.59 3.03 3.47
N LEU A 407 3.10 1.98 2.80
CA LEU A 407 4.51 1.86 2.49
C LEU A 407 4.98 2.94 1.50
N SER A 408 4.14 3.35 0.54
CA SER A 408 4.48 4.43 -0.38
C SER A 408 4.57 5.77 0.32
N THR A 409 3.76 6.03 1.35
CA THR A 409 3.82 7.25 2.16
C THR A 409 5.13 7.35 2.95
N ALA A 410 5.72 6.22 3.34
CA ALA A 410 7.02 6.17 4.02
C ALA A 410 8.23 5.95 3.09
N ASP A 411 8.02 5.80 1.78
CA ASP A 411 9.04 5.39 0.81
C ASP A 411 9.72 4.04 1.13
N ARG A 412 8.95 3.07 1.65
CA ARG A 412 9.44 1.76 2.14
C ARG A 412 8.84 0.56 1.41
N MET A 413 8.64 0.66 0.10
CA MET A 413 8.05 -0.43 -0.71
C MET A 413 8.83 -1.74 -0.64
N ASN A 414 10.09 -1.71 -0.24
CA ASN A 414 10.89 -2.92 -0.01
C ASN A 414 10.41 -3.77 1.19
N LEU A 415 9.60 -3.19 2.08
CA LEU A 415 9.00 -3.91 3.21
C LEU A 415 7.66 -4.58 2.86
N MET A 416 7.24 -4.55 1.59
CA MET A 416 5.97 -5.15 1.13
C MET A 416 5.75 -6.60 1.59
N PRO A 417 6.76 -7.50 1.59
CA PRO A 417 6.56 -8.85 2.10
C PRO A 417 6.14 -8.90 3.57
N PHE A 418 6.73 -8.04 4.40
CA PHE A 418 6.41 -7.96 5.82
C PHE A 418 5.02 -7.37 6.03
N ALA A 419 4.65 -6.33 5.29
CA ALA A 419 3.32 -5.74 5.32
C ALA A 419 2.24 -6.76 4.93
N GLN A 420 2.45 -7.48 3.82
CA GLN A 420 1.50 -8.49 3.36
C GLN A 420 1.31 -9.63 4.37
N VAL A 421 2.38 -10.08 5.03
CA VAL A 421 2.25 -11.04 6.13
C VAL A 421 1.46 -10.42 7.27
N ALA A 422 1.80 -9.19 7.69
CA ALA A 422 1.12 -8.52 8.79
C ALA A 422 -0.39 -8.37 8.54
N THR A 423 -0.75 -7.95 7.34
CA THR A 423 -2.13 -7.64 6.95
C THR A 423 -2.95 -8.90 6.69
N ARG A 424 -2.42 -9.86 5.93
CA ARG A 424 -3.19 -11.04 5.52
C ARG A 424 -3.19 -12.14 6.57
N LEU A 425 -2.05 -12.42 7.21
CA LEU A 425 -2.01 -13.40 8.31
C LEU A 425 -2.68 -12.84 9.55
N GLY A 426 -2.39 -11.57 9.90
CA GLY A 426 -3.06 -10.88 11.00
C GLY A 426 -4.57 -10.81 10.80
N GLY A 427 -5.01 -10.42 9.59
CA GLY A 427 -6.44 -10.38 9.23
C GLY A 427 -7.12 -11.74 9.36
N ALA A 428 -6.53 -12.81 8.80
CA ALA A 428 -7.08 -14.16 8.92
C ALA A 428 -7.22 -14.61 10.39
N ILE A 429 -6.21 -14.33 11.23
CA ILE A 429 -6.25 -14.63 12.67
C ILE A 429 -7.39 -13.84 13.33
N THR A 430 -7.52 -12.54 13.04
CA THR A 430 -8.60 -11.69 13.56
C THR A 430 -9.96 -12.25 13.17
N VAL A 431 -10.18 -12.58 11.89
CA VAL A 431 -11.46 -13.09 11.39
C VAL A 431 -11.84 -14.40 12.08
N ILE A 432 -10.91 -15.36 12.14
CA ILE A 432 -11.16 -16.67 12.77
C ILE A 432 -11.47 -16.48 14.26
N THR A 433 -10.65 -15.70 14.96
CA THR A 433 -10.78 -15.50 16.41
C THR A 433 -12.08 -14.77 16.75
N MET A 434 -12.40 -13.69 16.06
CA MET A 434 -13.59 -12.89 16.35
C MET A 434 -14.88 -13.61 15.97
N THR A 435 -14.88 -14.39 14.87
CA THR A 435 -16.02 -15.25 14.51
C THR A 435 -16.23 -16.32 15.59
N ALA A 436 -15.16 -16.93 16.09
CA ALA A 436 -15.25 -17.92 17.17
C ALA A 436 -15.77 -17.31 18.47
N ILE A 437 -15.26 -16.14 18.87
CA ILE A 437 -15.74 -15.43 20.07
C ILE A 437 -17.21 -15.03 19.91
N LEU A 438 -17.62 -14.54 18.73
CA LEU A 438 -19.02 -14.18 18.49
C LEU A 438 -19.94 -15.39 18.69
N ARG A 439 -19.55 -16.56 18.16
CA ARG A 439 -20.30 -17.83 18.34
C ARG A 439 -20.37 -18.33 19.78
N MET A 440 -19.45 -17.91 20.65
CA MET A 440 -19.50 -18.26 22.07
C MET A 440 -20.44 -17.34 22.85
N LEU A 441 -20.69 -16.13 22.35
CA LEU A 441 -21.51 -15.12 23.03
C LEU A 441 -22.97 -15.08 22.55
N PHE A 442 -23.24 -15.64 21.37
CA PHE A 442 -24.55 -15.80 20.73
C PHE A 442 -24.72 -17.25 20.32
#